data_AF-A0A1C5XV67-F1
#
_entry.id   AF-A0A1C5XV67-F1
#
_cell.length_a   1.000
_cell.length_b   1.000
_cell.length_c   1.000
_cell.angle_alpha   90.00
_cell.angle_beta   90.00
_cell.angle_gamma   90.00
#
_symmetry.space_group_name_H-M   'P 1'
#
loop_
_entity.id
_entity.type
_entity.pdbx_description
1 polymer ?
#
loop_
_entity_poly.entity_id
_entity_poly.type
_entity_poly.pdbx_seq_one_letter_code
_entity_poly.pdbx_strand_id
1 'polypeptide(L)'
;MYTTYKEYLKQETSLPFEEAMQIWNQIAERGEADAACRELIDRFLKCAVDYVRIRNGWNQKSLAEKGQADAERTRCHNLVISAKNKLSVYMYEHKLGNDWDDWLGEERKRIGDFACYVVLLQGLEAR
;
A
#
# COMPACT_ATOMS: atom_id res chain seq x y z
N MET A 1 12.01 8.21 -20.20
CA MET A 1 11.18 7.07 -20.66
C MET A 1 10.00 6.98 -19.70
N TYR A 2 8.77 6.97 -20.22
CA TYR A 2 7.57 6.87 -19.39
C TYR A 2 7.16 5.40 -19.29
N THR A 3 6.92 4.90 -18.08
CA THR A 3 6.42 3.54 -17.87
C THR A 3 4.92 3.53 -18.12
N THR A 4 4.46 2.71 -19.07
CA THR A 4 3.04 2.42 -19.25
C THR A 4 2.60 1.29 -18.34
N TYR A 5 1.30 1.14 -18.08
CA TYR A 5 0.79 0.02 -17.30
C TYR A 5 1.19 -1.35 -17.89
N LYS A 6 1.14 -1.50 -19.21
CA LYS A 6 1.59 -2.73 -19.91
C LYS A 6 3.07 -3.04 -19.71
N GLU A 7 3.92 -2.02 -19.59
CA GLU A 7 5.34 -2.21 -19.31
C GLU A 7 5.59 -2.53 -17.84
N TYR A 8 4.85 -1.88 -16.94
CA TYR A 8 4.87 -2.14 -15.51
C TYR A 8 4.54 -3.61 -15.20
N LEU A 9 3.50 -4.17 -15.83
CA LEU A 9 3.08 -5.56 -15.62
C LEU A 9 4.12 -6.62 -16.03
N LYS A 10 5.17 -6.24 -16.78
CA LYS A 10 6.27 -7.16 -17.10
C LYS A 10 7.25 -7.34 -15.95
N GLN A 11 7.18 -6.51 -14.91
CA GLN A 11 8.05 -6.62 -13.74
C GLN A 11 7.61 -7.81 -12.88
N GLU A 12 8.57 -8.62 -12.47
CA GLU A 12 8.35 -9.83 -11.65
C GLU A 12 7.57 -9.58 -10.36
N THR A 13 7.71 -8.37 -9.79
CA THR A 13 7.11 -7.97 -8.52
C THR A 13 5.87 -7.08 -8.69
N SER A 14 5.36 -6.96 -9.92
CA SER A 14 4.18 -6.13 -10.19
C SER A 14 2.93 -6.68 -9.49
N LEU A 15 2.03 -5.76 -9.18
CA LEU A 15 0.68 -6.00 -8.71
C LEU A 15 -0.29 -5.43 -9.76
N PRO A 16 -1.03 -6.26 -10.49
CA PRO A 16 -2.15 -5.81 -11.30
C PRO A 16 -3.14 -4.98 -10.49
N PHE A 17 -3.65 -3.91 -11.09
CA PHE A 17 -4.63 -3.02 -10.47
C PHE A 17 -5.87 -3.78 -10.01
N GLU A 18 -6.38 -4.69 -10.85
CA GLU A 18 -7.55 -5.50 -10.55
C GLU A 18 -7.33 -6.38 -9.31
N GLU A 19 -6.14 -6.96 -9.17
CA GLU A 19 -5.76 -7.75 -8.00
C GLU A 19 -5.66 -6.86 -6.74
N ALA A 20 -5.05 -5.68 -6.86
CA ALA A 20 -4.99 -4.71 -5.77
C ALA A 20 -6.39 -4.30 -5.28
N MET A 21 -7.34 -4.08 -6.20
CA MET A 21 -8.72 -3.70 -5.85
C MET A 21 -9.48 -4.85 -5.20
N GLN A 22 -9.25 -6.09 -5.63
CA GLN A 22 -9.83 -7.27 -4.97
C GLN A 22 -9.35 -7.42 -3.52
N ILE A 23 -8.05 -7.19 -3.28
CA ILE A 23 -7.48 -7.19 -1.93
C ILE A 23 -8.07 -6.04 -1.11
N TRP A 24 -8.12 -4.83 -1.66
CA TRP A 24 -8.61 -3.66 -0.95
C TRP A 24 -10.10 -3.77 -0.59
N ASN A 25 -10.94 -4.24 -1.51
CA ASN A 25 -12.37 -4.44 -1.24
C ASN A 25 -12.58 -5.44 -0.10
N GLN A 26 -11.83 -6.54 -0.06
CA GLN A 26 -11.93 -7.50 1.06
C GLN A 26 -11.57 -6.86 2.41
N ILE A 27 -10.49 -6.08 2.45
CA ILE A 27 -10.08 -5.38 3.68
C ILE A 27 -11.18 -4.41 4.12
N ALA A 28 -11.67 -3.58 3.19
CA ALA A 28 -12.68 -2.56 3.48
C ALA A 28 -14.01 -3.19 3.93
N GLU A 29 -14.56 -4.13 3.17
CA GLU A 29 -15.86 -4.78 3.45
C GLU A 29 -15.85 -5.53 4.79
N ARG A 30 -14.77 -6.25 5.09
CA ARG A 30 -14.65 -7.03 6.34
C ARG A 30 -14.34 -6.16 7.55
N GLY A 31 -13.58 -5.08 7.34
CA GLY A 31 -13.16 -4.17 8.41
C GLY A 31 -14.17 -3.08 8.74
N GLU A 32 -15.08 -2.73 7.83
CA GLU A 32 -15.99 -1.58 8.01
C GLU A 32 -16.91 -1.74 9.22
N ALA A 33 -17.35 -2.95 9.57
CA ALA A 33 -18.25 -3.16 10.70
C ALA A 33 -17.54 -3.06 12.07
N ASP A 34 -16.23 -3.31 12.13
CA ASP A 34 -15.45 -3.37 13.37
C ASP A 34 -14.68 -2.07 13.63
N ALA A 35 -14.96 -1.42 14.76
CA ALA A 35 -14.39 -0.10 15.06
C ALA A 35 -12.86 -0.11 15.19
N ALA A 36 -12.29 -1.14 15.81
CA ALA A 36 -10.84 -1.23 15.97
C ALA A 36 -10.16 -1.62 14.66
N CYS A 37 -10.80 -2.45 13.83
CA CYS A 37 -10.34 -2.73 12.47
C CYS A 37 -10.33 -1.46 11.61
N ARG A 38 -11.37 -0.62 11.69
CA ARG A 38 -11.39 0.68 11.00
C ARG A 38 -10.23 1.58 11.40
N GLU A 39 -9.90 1.67 12.69
CA GLU A 39 -8.73 2.43 13.16
C GLU A 39 -7.40 1.91 12.58
N LEU A 40 -7.28 0.59 12.42
CA LEU A 40 -6.11 -0.03 11.79
C LEU A 40 -6.06 0.24 10.28
N ILE A 41 -7.20 0.26 9.60
CA ILE A 41 -7.32 0.66 8.19
C ILE A 41 -6.91 2.14 8.03
N ASP A 42 -7.42 3.04 8.86
CA ASP A 42 -7.05 4.46 8.85
C ASP A 42 -5.54 4.64 9.09
N ARG A 43 -4.99 3.84 10.01
CA ARG A 43 -3.54 3.83 10.26
C ARG A 43 -2.76 3.37 9.03
N PHE A 44 -3.19 2.32 8.35
CA PHE A 44 -2.59 1.86 7.11
C PHE A 44 -2.65 2.94 6.02
N LEU A 45 -3.82 3.55 5.81
CA LEU A 45 -4.04 4.62 4.83
C LEU A 45 -3.11 5.81 5.09
N LYS A 46 -3.00 6.25 6.35
CA LYS A 46 -2.09 7.34 6.72
C LYS A 46 -0.64 7.01 6.38
N CYS A 47 -0.16 5.82 6.73
CA CYS A 47 1.19 5.37 6.38
C CYS A 47 1.39 5.30 4.86
N ALA A 48 0.39 4.81 4.12
CA ALA A 48 0.43 4.71 2.68
C ALA A 48 0.52 6.09 2.02
N VAL A 49 -0.30 7.05 2.45
CA VAL A 49 -0.25 8.44 1.95
C VAL A 49 1.13 9.06 2.15
N ASP A 50 1.71 8.94 3.37
CA ASP A 50 3.03 9.49 3.66
C ASP A 50 4.14 8.84 2.82
N TYR A 51 4.07 7.53 2.61
CA TYR A 51 4.99 6.82 1.71
C TYR A 51 4.83 7.25 0.24
N VAL A 52 3.60 7.30 -0.26
CA VAL A 52 3.27 7.59 -1.66
C VAL A 52 3.65 9.03 -2.03
N ARG A 53 3.54 9.99 -1.11
CA ARG A 53 4.04 11.37 -1.30
C ARG A 53 5.52 11.40 -1.70
N ILE A 54 6.34 10.55 -1.09
CA ILE A 54 7.77 10.47 -1.40
C ILE A 54 7.99 9.65 -2.68
N ARG A 55 7.28 8.52 -2.82
CA ARG A 55 7.44 7.60 -3.95
C ARG A 55 7.02 8.21 -5.29
N ASN A 56 5.92 8.95 -5.33
CA ASN A 56 5.40 9.56 -6.57
C ASN A 56 6.35 10.60 -7.16
N GLY A 57 7.11 11.30 -6.32
CA GLY A 57 8.14 12.25 -6.75
C GLY A 57 9.51 11.62 -7.01
N TRP A 58 9.69 10.31 -6.78
CA TRP A 58 11.01 9.69 -6.76
C TRP A 58 11.74 9.80 -8.11
N ASN A 59 11.01 9.60 -9.22
CA ASN A 59 11.61 9.61 -10.55
C ASN A 59 11.96 11.02 -11.03
N GLN A 60 11.41 12.06 -10.39
CA GLN A 60 11.66 13.47 -10.68
C GLN A 60 12.78 14.07 -9.82
N LYS A 61 13.19 13.37 -8.75
CA LYS A 61 14.32 13.77 -7.90
C LYS A 61 15.66 13.58 -8.60
N SER A 62 16.55 14.55 -8.44
CA SER A 62 17.98 14.44 -8.72
C SER A 62 18.64 13.36 -7.84
N LEU A 63 19.88 12.97 -8.18
CA LEU A 63 20.63 11.98 -7.39
C LEU A 63 20.86 12.45 -5.94
N ALA A 64 21.17 13.73 -5.75
CA ALA A 64 21.37 14.31 -4.43
C ALA A 64 20.08 14.29 -3.58
N GLU A 65 18.95 14.68 -4.17
CA GLU A 65 17.64 14.64 -3.50
C GLU A 65 17.21 13.22 -3.16
N LYS A 66 17.53 12.23 -4.02
CA LYS A 66 17.32 10.81 -3.71
C LYS A 66 18.15 10.39 -2.50
N GLY A 67 19.43 10.76 -2.45
CA GLY A 67 20.31 10.47 -1.31
C GLY A 67 19.78 11.02 0.01
N GLN A 68 19.21 12.22 0.00
CA GLN A 68 18.60 12.84 1.18
C GLN A 68 17.26 12.20 1.58
N ALA A 69 16.46 11.76 0.61
CA ALA A 69 15.12 11.22 0.84
C ALA A 69 15.07 9.70 1.04
N ASP A 70 16.14 8.95 0.76
CA ASP A 70 16.09 7.49 0.72
C ASP A 70 15.85 6.86 2.10
N ALA A 71 16.49 7.40 3.15
CA ALA A 71 16.28 6.95 4.52
C ALA A 71 14.83 7.15 4.95
N GLU A 72 14.26 8.31 4.63
CA GLU A 72 12.88 8.64 4.94
C GLU A 72 11.89 7.80 4.14
N ARG A 73 12.14 7.58 2.84
CA ARG A 73 11.36 6.67 2.00
C ARG A 73 11.34 5.26 2.59
N THR A 74 12.50 4.75 3.00
CA THR A 74 12.64 3.42 3.60
C THR A 74 11.88 3.34 4.91
N ARG A 75 11.98 4.38 5.75
CA ARG A 75 11.24 4.47 7.01
C ARG A 75 9.72 4.46 6.79
N CYS A 76 9.21 5.29 5.90
CA CYS A 76 7.78 5.33 5.56
C CYS A 76 7.29 3.99 4.99
N HIS A 77 8.08 3.34 4.13
CA HIS A 77 7.73 2.04 3.60
C HIS A 77 7.64 0.96 4.69
N ASN A 78 8.58 0.96 5.64
CA ASN A 78 8.52 0.05 6.78
C ASN A 78 7.29 0.28 7.67
N LEU A 79 6.82 1.53 7.77
CA LEU A 79 5.57 1.85 8.48
C LEU A 79 4.33 1.33 7.74
N VAL A 80 4.31 1.35 6.41
CA VAL A 80 3.25 0.72 5.60
C VAL A 80 3.20 -0.79 5.88
N ILE A 81 4.35 -1.47 5.77
CA ILE A 81 4.46 -2.92 6.02
C ILE A 81 4.03 -3.26 7.44
N SER A 82 4.48 -2.49 8.45
CA SER A 82 4.09 -2.69 9.83
C SER A 82 2.58 -2.49 10.05
N ALA A 83 1.97 -1.49 9.42
CA ALA A 83 0.53 -1.26 9.52
C ALA A 83 -0.27 -2.39 8.84
N LYS A 84 0.15 -2.83 7.65
CA LYS A 84 -0.40 -4.00 6.94
C LYS A 84 -0.36 -5.25 7.83
N ASN A 85 0.78 -5.56 8.43
CA ASN A 85 0.93 -6.76 9.28
C ASN A 85 0.05 -6.69 10.53
N LYS A 86 -0.05 -5.52 11.18
CA LYS A 86 -0.95 -5.35 12.33
C LYS A 86 -2.42 -5.54 11.96
N LEU A 87 -2.82 -5.02 10.80
CA LEU A 87 -4.17 -5.20 10.27
C LEU A 87 -4.47 -6.67 9.98
N SER A 88 -3.56 -7.38 9.30
CA SER A 88 -3.70 -8.83 9.03
C SER A 88 -3.87 -9.65 10.32
N VAL A 89 -2.97 -9.44 11.29
CA VAL A 89 -3.02 -10.13 12.59
C VAL A 89 -4.34 -9.86 13.30
N TYR A 90 -4.78 -8.60 13.36
CA TYR A 90 -6.04 -8.25 13.99
C TYR A 90 -7.23 -8.94 13.30
N MET A 91 -7.31 -8.87 11.98
CA MET A 91 -8.40 -9.50 11.21
C MET A 91 -8.42 -11.03 11.38
N TYR A 92 -7.25 -11.66 11.53
CA TYR A 92 -7.13 -13.09 11.83
C TYR A 92 -7.67 -13.41 13.24
N GLU A 93 -7.16 -12.73 14.26
CA GLU A 93 -7.53 -12.97 15.67
C GLU A 93 -9.03 -12.73 15.92
N HIS A 94 -9.61 -11.77 15.21
CA HIS A 94 -11.02 -11.40 15.34
C HIS A 94 -11.96 -12.09 14.34
N LYS A 95 -11.47 -13.08 13.58
CA LYS A 95 -12.26 -13.88 12.61
C LYS A 95 -12.94 -13.03 11.52
N LEU A 96 -12.35 -11.88 11.18
CA LEU A 96 -12.76 -11.06 10.04
C LEU A 96 -12.20 -11.64 8.73
N GLY A 97 -11.17 -12.49 8.82
CA GLY A 97 -10.54 -13.20 7.71
C GLY A 97 -9.43 -12.40 7.05
N ASN A 98 -8.28 -13.02 6.84
CA ASN A 98 -7.04 -12.38 6.38
C ASN A 98 -6.39 -13.06 5.16
N ASP A 99 -7.12 -13.84 4.37
CA ASP A 99 -6.58 -14.53 3.18
C ASP A 99 -5.92 -13.57 2.18
N TRP A 100 -6.37 -12.31 2.17
CA TRP A 100 -5.78 -11.23 1.37
C TRP A 100 -4.29 -11.00 1.67
N ASP A 101 -3.84 -11.35 2.87
CA ASP A 101 -2.46 -11.17 3.32
C ASP A 101 -1.51 -12.11 2.57
N ASP A 102 -1.93 -13.36 2.39
CA ASP A 102 -1.22 -14.36 1.59
C ASP A 102 -1.20 -13.98 0.11
N TRP A 103 -2.29 -13.41 -0.41
CA TRP A 103 -2.39 -12.98 -1.82
C TRP A 103 -1.51 -11.76 -2.11
N LEU A 104 -1.47 -10.81 -1.17
CA LEU A 104 -0.57 -9.66 -1.29
C LEU A 104 0.90 -10.09 -1.15
N GLY A 105 1.17 -10.97 -0.18
CA GLY A 105 2.49 -11.51 0.11
C GLY A 105 3.42 -10.54 0.85
N GLU A 106 4.69 -10.95 0.98
CA GLU A 106 5.72 -10.22 1.74
C GLU A 106 6.70 -9.44 0.84
N GLU A 107 6.50 -9.44 -0.47
CA GLU A 107 7.39 -8.72 -1.39
C GLU A 107 7.20 -7.21 -1.24
N ARG A 108 8.28 -6.52 -0.86
CA ARG A 108 8.26 -5.11 -0.48
C ARG A 108 7.80 -4.20 -1.63
N LYS A 109 8.28 -4.39 -2.85
CA LYS A 109 7.87 -3.54 -3.98
C LYS A 109 6.38 -3.69 -4.27
N ARG A 110 5.86 -4.92 -4.24
CA ARG A 110 4.45 -5.29 -4.40
C ARG A 110 3.56 -4.68 -3.33
N ILE A 111 3.97 -4.72 -2.05
CA ILE A 111 3.28 -4.01 -0.95
C ILE A 111 3.28 -2.49 -1.21
N GLY A 112 4.39 -1.95 -1.70
CA GLY A 112 4.44 -0.54 -2.05
C GLY A 112 3.58 -0.17 -3.26
N ASP A 113 3.39 -1.08 -4.24
CA ASP A 113 2.47 -0.91 -5.36
C ASP A 113 1.02 -0.91 -4.87
N PHE A 114 0.69 -1.83 -3.95
CA PHE A 114 -0.59 -1.85 -3.27
C PHE A 114 -0.90 -0.52 -2.57
N ALA A 115 0.07 0.03 -1.83
CA ALA A 115 -0.07 1.35 -1.21
C ALA A 115 -0.36 2.46 -2.23
N CYS A 116 0.29 2.45 -3.40
CA CYS A 116 0.02 3.41 -4.47
C CYS A 116 -1.42 3.30 -4.99
N TYR A 117 -1.93 2.10 -5.22
CA TYR A 117 -3.29 1.90 -5.73
C TYR A 117 -4.37 2.26 -4.71
N VAL A 118 -4.16 1.97 -3.43
CA VAL A 118 -5.11 2.38 -2.39
C VAL A 118 -5.13 3.91 -2.28
N VAL A 119 -3.96 4.57 -2.30
CA VAL A 119 -3.88 6.04 -2.25
C VAL A 119 -4.47 6.71 -3.50
N LEU A 120 -4.45 6.06 -4.67
CA LEU A 120 -5.18 6.53 -5.85
C LEU A 120 -6.66 6.76 -5.51
N LEU A 121 -7.31 5.80 -4.85
CA LEU A 121 -8.71 5.93 -4.47
C LEU A 121 -8.94 7.10 -3.51
N GLN A 122 -8.04 7.29 -2.53
CA GLN A 122 -8.10 8.43 -1.60
C GLN A 122 -8.02 9.77 -2.34
N GLY A 123 -7.17 9.86 -3.37
CA GLY A 123 -7.07 11.04 -4.21
C GLY A 123 -8.31 11.27 -5.09
N LEU A 124 -8.93 10.19 -5.58
CA LEU A 124 -10.17 10.26 -6.38
C LEU A 124 -11.40 10.60 -5.53
N GLU A 125 -11.43 10.18 -4.27
CA GLU A 125 -12.52 10.45 -3.32
C GLU A 125 -12.56 11.93 -2.91
N ALA A 126 -11.41 12.57 -2.73
CA ALA A 126 -11.27 13.96 -2.29
C ALA A 126 -11.62 15.03 -3.36
N ARG A 127 -12.37 14.64 -4.40
CA ARG A 127 -12.77 15.49 -5.53
C ARG A 127 -13.93 16.42 -5.20
#